data_AF-A0A7J6PN19-F1
#
_entry.id   AF-A0A7J6PN19-F1
#
_cell.length_a   1.000
_cell.length_b   1.000
_cell.length_c   1.000
_cell.angle_alpha   90.00
_cell.angle_beta   90.00
_cell.angle_gamma   90.00
#
_symmetry.space_group_name_H-M   'P 1'
#
loop_
_entity.id
_entity.type
_entity.pdbx_description
1 polymer ?
#
loop_
_entity_poly.entity_id
_entity_poly.type
_entity_poly.pdbx_seq_one_letter_code
_entity_poly.pdbx_strand_id
1 'polypeptide(L)'
;MLTTTDVFLYIVGKAASTVRSRPFVGLLTAAAVVSLYRLKAHRKRKAPSLRATFGGPTRFCNTPLGFIPESIQHSICALEILADTYGDAFAMRILGRDCLILTDGELIREVFRKRPHSFARAFNKGNLFSSPGMLTTEGEEWKRHRRLGAPAFNAANAAAMVPGLALVAERFVSPRREK
;
A
#
# COMPACT_ATOMS: atom_id res chain seq x y z
N MET A 1 -26.37 22.88 -1.57
CA MET A 1 -25.14 22.08 -1.40
C MET A 1 -24.41 22.64 -0.19
N LEU A 2 -24.47 21.95 0.95
CA LEU A 2 -23.74 22.39 2.15
C LEU A 2 -22.27 22.00 1.98
N THR A 3 -21.43 23.01 1.87
CA THR A 3 -19.98 22.88 1.72
C THR A 3 -19.38 22.29 3.00
N THR A 4 -18.32 21.49 2.88
CA THR A 4 -17.66 20.78 4.01
C THR A 4 -17.24 21.73 5.15
N THR A 5 -17.06 23.02 4.83
CA THR A 5 -16.80 24.12 5.76
C THR A 5 -17.99 24.51 6.63
N ASP A 6 -19.23 24.44 6.12
CA ASP A 6 -20.43 24.83 6.87
C ASP A 6 -20.75 23.82 7.98
N VAL A 7 -20.53 22.53 7.69
CA VAL A 7 -20.68 21.44 8.68
C VAL A 7 -19.63 21.58 9.79
N PHE A 8 -18.41 21.96 9.43
CA PHE A 8 -17.33 22.16 10.41
C PHE A 8 -17.63 23.35 11.34
N LEU A 9 -18.04 24.49 10.79
CA LEU A 9 -18.41 25.67 11.58
C LEU A 9 -19.62 25.41 12.48
N TYR A 10 -20.61 24.66 12.02
CA TYR A 10 -21.76 24.25 12.84
C TYR A 10 -21.35 23.37 14.02
N ILE A 11 -20.47 22.38 13.80
CA ILE A 11 -19.98 21.49 14.86
C ILE A 11 -19.15 22.27 15.89
N VAL A 12 -18.26 23.17 15.42
CA VAL A 12 -17.45 24.03 16.30
C VAL A 12 -18.32 25.00 17.10
N GLY A 13 -19.34 25.60 16.48
CA GLY A 13 -20.28 26.51 17.15
C GLY A 13 -21.12 25.81 18.23
N LYS A 14 -21.57 24.57 17.97
CA LYS A 14 -22.33 23.76 18.92
C LYS A 14 -21.46 23.24 20.08
N ALA A 15 -20.20 22.94 19.83
CA ALA A 15 -19.22 22.61 20.87
C ALA A 15 -18.95 23.82 21.78
N ALA A 16 -18.79 25.01 21.20
CA ALA A 16 -18.55 26.26 21.94
C ALA A 16 -19.74 26.67 22.83
N SER A 17 -20.99 26.48 22.37
CA SER A 17 -22.18 26.77 23.17
C SER A 17 -22.40 25.76 24.31
N THR A 18 -21.98 24.51 24.13
CA THR A 18 -22.03 23.47 25.17
C THR A 18 -20.99 23.73 26.28
N VAL A 19 -19.80 24.21 25.90
CA VAL A 19 -18.74 24.62 26.85
C VAL A 19 -19.18 25.81 27.73
N ARG A 20 -19.95 26.75 27.16
CA ARG A 20 -20.42 27.96 27.88
C ARG A 20 -21.51 27.67 28.92
N SER A 21 -22.35 26.66 28.69
CA SER A 21 -23.46 26.31 29.60
C SER A 21 -23.10 25.24 30.63
N ARG A 22 -22.18 24.32 30.29
CA ARG A 22 -21.73 23.23 31.17
C ARG A 22 -20.23 22.97 30.97
N PRO A 23 -19.34 23.73 31.64
CA PRO A 23 -17.90 23.67 31.40
C PRO A 23 -17.30 22.29 31.68
N PHE A 24 -17.85 21.56 32.67
CA PHE A 24 -17.40 20.22 33.03
C PHE A 24 -17.65 19.19 31.91
N VAL A 25 -18.78 19.29 31.20
CA VAL A 25 -19.12 18.38 30.08
C VAL A 25 -18.23 18.65 28.86
N GLY A 26 -17.89 19.92 28.61
CA GLY A 26 -16.94 20.30 27.57
C GLY A 26 -15.52 19.77 27.82
N LEU A 27 -15.07 19.82 29.08
CA LEU A 27 -13.75 19.33 29.48
C LEU A 27 -13.64 17.80 29.37
N LEU A 28 -14.71 17.08 29.75
CA LEU A 28 -14.78 15.61 29.61
C LEU A 28 -14.75 15.16 28.14
N THR A 29 -15.46 15.84 27.24
CA THR A 29 -15.46 15.48 25.82
C THR A 29 -14.10 15.78 25.15
N ALA A 30 -13.46 16.91 25.46
CA ALA A 30 -12.11 17.21 24.99
C ALA A 30 -11.08 16.19 25.51
N ALA A 31 -11.14 15.84 26.80
CA ALA A 31 -10.29 14.81 27.39
C ALA A 31 -10.51 13.43 26.76
N ALA A 32 -11.76 13.05 26.45
CA ALA A 32 -12.08 11.81 25.76
C ALA A 32 -11.52 11.78 24.32
N VAL A 33 -11.62 12.90 23.58
CA VAL A 33 -11.05 13.02 22.22
C VAL A 33 -9.52 12.95 22.27
N VAL A 34 -8.87 13.65 23.20
CA VAL A 34 -7.41 13.59 23.39
C VAL A 34 -6.97 12.19 23.83
N SER A 35 -7.72 11.53 24.72
CA SER A 35 -7.46 10.16 25.16
C SER A 35 -7.60 9.16 24.02
N LEU A 36 -8.66 9.26 23.21
CA LEU A 36 -8.83 8.47 21.99
C LEU A 36 -7.72 8.71 20.97
N TYR A 37 -7.30 9.98 20.80
CA TYR A 37 -6.19 10.32 19.92
C TYR A 37 -4.87 9.74 20.43
N ARG A 38 -4.61 9.84 21.75
CA ARG A 38 -3.44 9.22 22.40
C ARG A 38 -3.48 7.70 22.32
N LEU A 39 -4.63 7.06 22.51
CA LEU A 39 -4.80 5.61 22.36
C LEU A 39 -4.55 5.17 20.91
N LYS A 40 -5.06 5.91 19.92
CA LYS A 40 -4.81 5.64 18.49
C LYS A 40 -3.34 5.84 18.13
N ALA A 41 -2.68 6.86 18.70
CA ALA A 41 -1.24 7.09 18.56
C ALA A 41 -0.40 6.01 19.26
N HIS A 42 -0.78 5.58 20.46
CA HIS A 42 -0.13 4.48 21.19
C HIS A 42 -0.28 3.14 20.47
N ARG A 43 -1.45 2.87 19.87
CA ARG A 43 -1.69 1.67 19.07
C ARG A 43 -0.83 1.65 17.80
N LYS A 44 -0.54 2.81 17.20
CA LYS A 44 0.47 2.95 16.13
C LYS A 44 1.91 2.75 16.62
N ARG A 45 2.24 3.17 17.86
CA ARG A 45 3.60 3.10 18.42
C ARG A 45 4.03 1.70 18.89
N LYS A 46 3.11 0.76 19.11
CA LYS A 46 3.42 -0.61 19.57
C LYS A 46 3.82 -1.58 18.44
N ALA A 47 3.92 -1.13 17.18
CA ALA A 47 4.55 -1.97 16.17
C ALA A 47 6.03 -2.16 16.56
N PRO A 48 6.52 -3.40 16.76
CA PRO A 48 7.93 -3.61 17.01
C PRO A 48 8.71 -2.98 15.86
N SER A 49 9.77 -2.24 16.18
CA SER A 49 10.64 -1.69 15.13
C SER A 49 11.21 -2.87 14.35
N LEU A 50 10.85 -2.99 13.07
CA LEU A 50 11.27 -4.10 12.20
C LEU A 50 12.79 -4.29 12.24
N ARG A 51 13.52 -3.18 12.33
CA ARG A 51 14.98 -3.15 12.47
C ARG A 51 15.50 -3.80 13.75
N ALA A 52 14.81 -3.67 14.89
CA ALA A 52 15.23 -4.34 16.12
C ALA A 52 14.96 -5.85 16.06
N THR A 53 14.01 -6.29 15.23
CA THR A 53 13.64 -7.70 15.09
C THR A 53 14.46 -8.42 14.02
N PHE A 54 14.70 -7.78 12.87
CA PHE A 54 15.31 -8.38 11.68
C PHE A 54 16.70 -7.82 11.33
N GLY A 55 17.19 -6.82 12.08
CA GLY A 55 18.44 -6.13 11.72
C GLY A 55 18.32 -5.30 10.44
N GLY A 56 19.46 -5.01 9.81
CA GLY A 56 19.54 -4.33 8.52
C GLY A 56 20.50 -3.12 8.48
N PRO A 57 20.72 -2.55 7.27
CA PRO A 57 21.72 -1.52 7.05
C PRO A 57 21.44 -0.23 7.83
N THR A 58 22.48 0.30 8.47
CA THR A 58 22.37 1.47 9.36
C THR A 58 22.55 2.81 8.63
N ARG A 59 23.39 2.87 7.60
CA ARG A 59 23.81 4.13 6.94
C ARG A 59 22.71 4.80 6.12
N PHE A 60 21.98 4.05 5.30
CA PHE A 60 20.88 4.60 4.49
C PHE A 60 19.60 4.80 5.29
N CYS A 61 19.42 4.03 6.35
CA CYS A 61 18.18 3.92 7.09
C CYS A 61 18.00 5.02 8.16
N ASN A 62 18.97 5.92 8.34
CA ASN A 62 18.89 7.06 9.25
C ASN A 62 18.51 8.37 8.53
N THR A 63 18.75 8.48 7.22
CA THR A 63 18.31 9.62 6.38
C THR A 63 16.78 9.63 6.29
N PRO A 64 16.09 10.79 6.34
CA PRO A 64 14.62 10.84 6.28
C PRO A 64 14.03 10.10 5.07
N LEU A 65 14.73 10.12 3.94
CA LEU A 65 14.27 9.51 2.69
C LEU A 65 14.67 8.02 2.55
N GLY A 66 15.65 7.53 3.31
CA GLY A 66 16.10 6.14 3.19
C GLY A 66 16.96 5.86 1.96
N PHE A 67 16.93 4.62 1.46
CA PHE A 67 17.52 4.25 0.17
C PHE A 67 16.72 4.85 -0.99
N ILE A 68 17.40 5.54 -1.91
CA ILE A 68 16.81 6.14 -3.12
C ILE A 68 17.49 5.49 -4.34
N PRO A 69 16.77 4.67 -5.12
CA PRO A 69 17.34 4.10 -6.32
C PRO A 69 17.36 5.12 -7.46
N GLU A 70 18.51 5.29 -8.11
CA GLU A 70 18.62 6.08 -9.36
C GLU A 70 18.00 5.34 -10.55
N SER A 71 18.03 4.00 -10.53
CA SER A 71 17.43 3.12 -11.54
C SER A 71 16.94 1.83 -10.91
N ILE A 72 15.93 1.21 -11.53
CA ILE A 72 15.38 -0.09 -11.10
C ILE A 72 16.45 -1.18 -11.14
N GLN A 73 17.29 -1.21 -12.18
CA GLN A 73 18.33 -2.23 -12.30
C GLN A 73 19.36 -2.14 -11.17
N HIS A 74 19.86 -0.93 -10.90
CA HIS A 74 20.76 -0.69 -9.77
C HIS A 74 20.10 -0.99 -8.42
N SER A 75 18.78 -0.80 -8.31
CA SER A 75 18.05 -1.10 -7.08
C SER A 75 17.98 -2.60 -6.78
N ILE A 76 17.79 -3.45 -7.79
CA ILE A 76 17.72 -4.90 -7.60
C ILE A 76 19.09 -5.43 -7.18
N CYS A 77 20.16 -5.03 -7.88
CA CYS A 77 21.52 -5.43 -7.53
C CYS A 77 21.92 -4.96 -6.12
N ALA A 78 21.53 -3.74 -5.72
CA ALA A 78 21.76 -3.27 -4.36
C ALA A 78 21.02 -4.10 -3.30
N LEU A 79 19.80 -4.57 -3.61
CA LEU A 79 19.05 -5.45 -2.69
C LEU A 79 19.68 -6.84 -2.59
N GLU A 80 20.22 -7.38 -3.69
CA GLU A 80 20.95 -8.66 -3.69
C GLU A 80 22.20 -8.58 -2.80
N ILE A 81 23.03 -7.54 -2.96
CA ILE A 81 24.23 -7.34 -2.12
C ILE A 81 23.85 -7.24 -0.63
N LEU A 82 22.72 -6.59 -0.32
CA LEU A 82 22.23 -6.49 1.04
C LEU A 82 21.67 -7.80 1.57
N ALA A 83 21.05 -8.62 0.72
CA ALA A 83 20.62 -9.96 1.09
C ALA A 83 21.83 -10.85 1.44
N ASP A 84 22.90 -10.78 0.66
CA ASP A 84 24.14 -11.51 0.96
C ASP A 84 24.78 -11.08 2.29
N THR A 85 24.58 -9.82 2.68
CA THR A 85 25.17 -9.26 3.91
C THR A 85 24.30 -9.49 5.15
N TYR A 86 22.97 -9.38 5.04
CA TYR A 86 22.04 -9.38 6.17
C TYR A 86 21.16 -10.64 6.24
N GLY A 87 21.23 -11.52 5.24
CA GLY A 87 20.47 -12.76 5.16
C GLY A 87 19.11 -12.62 4.48
N ASP A 88 18.28 -13.66 4.62
CA ASP A 88 17.06 -13.83 3.83
C ASP A 88 15.89 -12.90 4.18
N ALA A 89 15.96 -12.25 5.34
CA ALA A 89 14.95 -11.32 5.82
C ALA A 89 15.60 -10.19 6.61
N PHE A 90 15.51 -8.96 6.10
CA PHE A 90 16.11 -7.79 6.74
C PHE A 90 15.25 -6.55 6.59
N ALA A 91 15.36 -5.61 7.53
CA ALA A 91 14.60 -4.37 7.50
C ALA A 91 15.42 -3.21 6.93
N MET A 92 14.80 -2.40 6.09
CA MET A 92 15.39 -1.14 5.61
C MET A 92 14.33 -0.07 5.37
N ARG A 93 14.75 1.20 5.39
CA ARG A 93 13.89 2.33 5.08
C ARG A 93 14.01 2.70 3.62
N ILE A 94 12.90 2.63 2.88
CA ILE A 94 12.80 3.00 1.47
C ILE A 94 11.78 4.12 1.35
N LEU A 95 12.16 5.25 0.76
CA LEU A 95 11.30 6.44 0.56
C LEU A 95 10.53 6.85 1.84
N GLY A 96 11.23 6.85 2.98
CA GLY A 96 10.67 7.22 4.28
C GLY A 96 9.72 6.20 4.92
N ARG A 97 9.61 4.98 4.37
CA ARG A 97 8.81 3.88 4.94
C ARG A 97 9.70 2.74 5.39
N ASP A 98 9.39 2.15 6.54
CA ASP A 98 10.04 0.92 6.98
C ASP A 98 9.53 -0.26 6.14
N CYS A 99 10.45 -0.96 5.49
CA CYS A 99 10.19 -2.09 4.62
C CYS A 99 10.93 -3.32 5.17
N LEU A 100 10.22 -4.44 5.24
CA LEU A 100 10.84 -5.76 5.41
C LEU A 100 11.11 -6.31 4.01
N ILE A 101 12.37 -6.58 3.72
CA ILE A 101 12.82 -7.21 2.48
C ILE A 101 12.92 -8.70 2.74
N LEU A 102 12.36 -9.51 1.84
CA LEU A 102 12.40 -10.96 1.87
C LEU A 102 13.03 -11.42 0.56
N THR A 103 14.02 -12.30 0.64
CA THR A 103 14.65 -12.93 -0.52
C THR A 103 14.39 -14.43 -0.61
N ASP A 104 14.07 -15.08 0.52
CA ASP A 104 13.67 -16.49 0.50
C ASP A 104 12.34 -16.70 -0.23
N GLY A 105 12.36 -17.61 -1.22
CA GLY A 105 11.21 -17.95 -2.05
C GLY A 105 10.06 -18.59 -1.27
N GLU A 106 10.33 -19.35 -0.20
CA GLU A 106 9.28 -19.97 0.61
C GLU A 106 8.53 -18.93 1.46
N LEU A 107 9.26 -18.04 2.14
CA LEU A 107 8.68 -16.92 2.86
C LEU A 107 7.86 -15.99 1.94
N ILE A 108 8.41 -15.67 0.76
CA ILE A 108 7.70 -14.86 -0.24
C ILE A 108 6.39 -15.55 -0.65
N ARG A 109 6.45 -16.86 -0.94
CA ARG A 109 5.27 -17.65 -1.31
C ARG A 109 4.23 -17.65 -0.19
N GLU A 110 4.65 -17.80 1.05
CA GLU A 110 3.76 -17.77 2.22
C GLU A 110 3.04 -16.42 2.34
N VAL A 111 3.78 -15.31 2.20
CA VAL A 111 3.22 -13.95 2.21
C VAL A 111 2.17 -13.79 1.10
N PHE A 112 2.47 -14.25 -0.12
CA PHE A 112 1.51 -14.18 -1.22
C PHE A 112 0.29 -15.07 -1.03
N ARG A 113 0.42 -16.26 -0.41
CA ARG A 113 -0.72 -17.14 -0.09
C ARG A 113 -1.63 -16.57 0.99
N LYS A 114 -1.04 -15.92 2.01
CA LYS A 114 -1.78 -15.26 3.09
C LYS A 114 -2.48 -13.97 2.64
N ARG A 115 -2.15 -13.44 1.45
CA ARG A 115 -2.90 -12.35 0.84
C ARG A 115 -4.24 -12.82 0.28
N PRO A 116 -5.29 -11.98 0.37
CA PRO A 116 -5.30 -10.59 0.88
C PRO A 116 -5.61 -10.48 2.39
N HIS A 117 -5.80 -11.58 3.11
CA HIS A 117 -6.32 -11.57 4.48
C HIS A 117 -5.33 -11.03 5.52
N SER A 118 -4.07 -11.46 5.47
CA SER A 118 -3.06 -11.07 6.48
C SER A 118 -2.17 -9.92 6.03
N PHE A 119 -2.04 -9.68 4.71
CA PHE A 119 -1.19 -8.62 4.16
C PHE A 119 -1.93 -7.80 3.11
N ALA A 120 -1.89 -6.48 3.24
CA ALA A 120 -2.45 -5.53 2.27
C ALA A 120 -1.39 -5.04 1.27
N ARG A 121 -1.80 -4.60 0.07
CA ARG A 121 -0.89 -3.98 -0.91
C ARG A 121 -0.27 -2.70 -0.36
N ALA A 122 1.06 -2.61 -0.46
CA ALA A 122 1.82 -1.42 -0.06
C ALA A 122 1.54 -0.20 -0.96
N PHE A 123 1.18 -0.46 -2.22
CA PHE A 123 0.83 0.54 -3.22
C PHE A 123 -0.65 0.41 -3.60
N ASN A 124 -1.54 0.79 -2.68
CA ASN A 124 -2.93 0.99 -3.03
C ASN A 124 -3.08 2.37 -3.67
N LYS A 125 -2.71 2.46 -4.95
CA LYS A 125 -2.71 3.69 -5.73
C LYS A 125 -4.14 4.03 -6.22
N GLY A 126 -5.09 4.11 -5.29
CA GLY A 126 -6.44 4.61 -5.60
C GLY A 126 -6.43 5.98 -6.29
N ASN A 127 -5.31 6.72 -6.19
CA ASN A 127 -5.15 8.05 -6.76
C ASN A 127 -4.39 8.10 -8.11
N LEU A 128 -3.75 7.02 -8.57
CA LEU A 128 -3.07 7.02 -9.89
C LEU A 128 -3.96 6.50 -11.03
N PHE A 129 -5.03 5.82 -10.69
CA PHE A 129 -6.04 5.38 -11.63
C PHE A 129 -7.33 6.12 -11.32
N SER A 130 -7.96 6.71 -12.33
CA SER A 130 -9.21 7.48 -12.17
C SER A 130 -10.40 6.62 -11.76
N SER A 131 -10.29 5.29 -11.85
CA SER A 131 -11.36 4.34 -11.56
C SER A 131 -10.90 3.21 -10.63
N PRO A 132 -11.72 2.78 -9.66
CA PRO A 132 -11.50 1.56 -8.90
C PRO A 132 -11.45 0.33 -9.82
N GLY A 133 -10.45 -0.52 -9.65
CA GLY A 133 -10.29 -1.74 -10.46
C GLY A 133 -9.61 -2.85 -9.68
N MET A 134 -9.49 -4.04 -10.29
CA MET A 134 -8.90 -5.22 -9.64
C MET A 134 -7.44 -5.03 -9.16
N LEU A 135 -6.72 -4.06 -9.74
CA LEU A 135 -5.35 -3.71 -9.36
C LEU A 135 -5.28 -2.64 -8.26
N THR A 136 -6.36 -1.93 -7.97
CA THR A 136 -6.38 -0.75 -7.09
C THR A 136 -7.32 -0.88 -5.89
N THR A 137 -8.20 -1.88 -5.88
CA THR A 137 -9.08 -2.17 -4.75
C THR A 137 -8.55 -3.31 -3.88
N GLU A 138 -8.99 -3.35 -2.62
CA GLU A 138 -8.70 -4.39 -1.62
C GLU A 138 -10.01 -4.88 -0.98
N GLY A 139 -9.97 -5.99 -0.24
CA GLY A 139 -11.11 -6.49 0.52
C GLY A 139 -12.30 -6.95 -0.34
N GLU A 140 -13.52 -6.62 0.07
CA GLU A 140 -14.75 -7.07 -0.61
C GLU A 140 -14.91 -6.50 -2.02
N GLU A 141 -14.48 -5.26 -2.25
CA GLU A 141 -14.50 -4.65 -3.59
C GLU A 141 -13.58 -5.39 -4.55
N TRP A 142 -12.38 -5.75 -4.09
CA TRP A 142 -11.46 -6.58 -4.85
C TRP A 142 -12.05 -7.95 -5.17
N LYS A 143 -12.71 -8.60 -4.20
CA LYS A 143 -13.38 -9.90 -4.42
C LYS A 143 -14.46 -9.80 -5.49
N ARG A 144 -15.27 -8.74 -5.48
CA ARG A 144 -16.29 -8.50 -6.52
C ARG A 144 -15.65 -8.32 -7.89
N HIS A 145 -14.66 -7.44 -8.02
CA HIS A 145 -13.96 -7.23 -9.29
C HIS A 145 -13.30 -8.51 -9.81
N ARG A 146 -12.67 -9.29 -8.93
CA ARG A 146 -12.01 -10.55 -9.30
C ARG A 146 -13.01 -11.63 -9.68
N ARG A 147 -14.17 -11.73 -9.00
CA ARG A 147 -15.24 -12.67 -9.37
C ARG A 147 -15.74 -12.43 -10.80
N LEU A 148 -15.83 -11.17 -11.22
CA LEU A 148 -16.28 -10.81 -12.56
C LEU A 148 -15.16 -10.96 -13.62
N GLY A 149 -13.93 -10.53 -13.29
CA GLY A 149 -12.83 -10.48 -14.26
C GLY A 149 -12.03 -11.78 -14.40
N ALA A 150 -11.84 -12.55 -13.32
CA ALA A 150 -10.99 -13.75 -13.35
C ALA A 150 -11.46 -14.84 -14.35
N PRO A 151 -12.76 -15.09 -14.55
CA PRO A 151 -13.21 -16.09 -15.53
C PRO A 151 -12.74 -15.81 -16.96
N ALA A 152 -12.56 -14.55 -17.35
CA ALA A 152 -12.07 -14.19 -18.68
C ALA A 152 -10.63 -14.68 -18.92
N PHE A 153 -9.86 -14.92 -17.86
CA PHE A 153 -8.46 -15.37 -17.90
C PHE A 153 -8.29 -16.83 -17.46
N ASN A 154 -9.31 -17.66 -17.59
CA ASN A 154 -9.17 -19.11 -17.37
C ASN A 154 -8.42 -19.78 -18.54
N ALA A 155 -7.98 -21.02 -18.35
CA ALA A 155 -7.16 -21.72 -19.36
C ALA A 155 -7.85 -21.85 -20.73
N ALA A 156 -9.16 -22.11 -20.76
CA ALA A 156 -9.93 -22.26 -22.00
C ALA A 156 -10.03 -20.93 -22.77
N ASN A 157 -10.39 -19.85 -22.08
CA ASN A 157 -10.48 -18.51 -22.66
C ASN A 157 -9.10 -17.99 -23.08
N ALA A 158 -8.06 -18.26 -22.28
CA ALA A 158 -6.68 -17.92 -22.63
C ALA A 158 -6.22 -18.63 -23.90
N ALA A 159 -6.53 -19.93 -24.05
CA ALA A 159 -6.23 -20.68 -25.26
C ALA A 159 -6.99 -20.14 -26.48
N ALA A 160 -8.26 -19.75 -26.30
CA ALA A 160 -9.06 -19.15 -27.37
C ALA A 160 -8.53 -17.79 -27.85
N MET A 161 -7.79 -17.04 -27.02
CA MET A 161 -7.17 -15.77 -27.41
C MET A 161 -5.91 -15.96 -28.27
N VAL A 162 -5.26 -17.14 -28.24
CA VAL A 162 -3.96 -17.39 -28.89
C VAL A 162 -3.98 -17.08 -30.40
N PRO A 163 -4.96 -17.52 -31.20
CA PRO A 163 -4.97 -17.22 -32.64
C PRO A 163 -5.05 -15.72 -32.93
N GLY A 164 -5.82 -14.96 -32.14
CA GLY A 164 -5.93 -13.51 -32.27
C GLY A 164 -4.64 -12.80 -31.91
N LEU A 165 -3.96 -13.24 -30.85
CA LEU A 165 -2.65 -12.73 -30.45
C LEU A 165 -1.58 -13.03 -31.53
N ALA A 166 -1.60 -14.22 -32.12
CA ALA A 166 -0.69 -14.60 -33.20
C ALA A 166 -0.86 -13.71 -34.43
N LEU A 167 -2.11 -13.49 -34.86
CA LEU A 167 -2.40 -12.59 -35.99
C LEU A 167 -1.89 -11.16 -35.74
N VAL A 168 -2.04 -10.64 -34.52
CA VAL A 168 -1.54 -9.31 -34.17
C VAL A 168 -0.01 -9.31 -34.17
N ALA A 169 0.64 -10.34 -33.62
CA ALA A 169 2.09 -10.47 -33.62
C ALA A 169 2.66 -10.54 -35.05
N GLU A 170 2.02 -11.30 -35.95
CA GLU A 170 2.40 -11.39 -37.37
C GLU A 170 2.36 -10.03 -38.07
N ARG A 171 1.38 -9.18 -37.73
CA ARG A 171 1.30 -7.80 -38.25
C ARG A 171 2.42 -6.90 -37.73
N PHE A 172 2.90 -7.13 -36.51
CA PHE A 172 4.04 -6.38 -35.96
C PHE A 172 5.38 -6.82 -36.59
N VAL A 173 5.51 -8.10 -36.95
CA VAL A 173 6.71 -8.66 -37.58
C VAL A 173 6.74 -8.37 -39.09
N SER A 174 5.58 -8.35 -39.74
CA SER A 174 5.47 -7.99 -41.15
C SER A 174 5.99 -6.56 -41.34
N PRO A 175 6.92 -6.31 -42.29
CA PRO A 175 7.47 -4.98 -42.50
C PRO A 175 6.32 -4.00 -42.71
N ARG A 176 6.27 -2.92 -41.92
CA ARG A 176 5.44 -1.76 -42.27
C ARG A 176 5.90 -1.33 -43.65
N ARG A 177 5.09 -1.58 -44.67
CA ARG A 177 5.23 -0.90 -45.95
C ARG A 177 4.90 0.57 -45.66
N GLU A 178 5.94 1.35 -45.38
CA GLU A 178 5.83 2.81 -45.37
C GLU A 178 5.29 3.25 -46.73
N LYS A 179 4.28 4.13 -46.67
CA LYS A 179 3.78 4.84 -47.84
C LYS A 179 4.71 6.00 -48.15
#